data_AF-A0A1D1Z8D2-F1
#
_entry.id   AF-A0A1D1Z8D2-F1
#
_cell.length_a   1.000
_cell.length_b   1.000
_cell.length_c   1.000
_cell.angle_alpha   90.00
_cell.angle_beta   90.00
_cell.angle_gamma   90.00
#
_symmetry.space_group_name_H-M   'P 1'
#
loop_
_entity.id
_entity.type
_entity.pdbx_description
1 polymer ?
#
loop_
_entity_poly.entity_id
_entity_poly.type
_entity_poly.pdbx_seq_one_letter_code
_entity_poly.pdbx_strand_id
1 'polypeptide(L)'
;MEIWAQLILDFLDEVIKRPTVLIGNSVGSLACVIAASESTRGLVQGLVLLNCAGGMNNKAIVDDWRIKLLLPLLWLFDLLLKQRWIASALFDRVKRRENLNNILLSVYGNKKSVDDDLIEIIQRPANDEGALDAFVSVVTGPPGSNPVSLMPKIAIPVLVLWGDQDPFTPLDGPVGKYFSSLPSQLSNISLYVLEGVGHCPHDDRPELVHEKLLPWLSSLPRP
;
A
#
# COMPACT_ATOMS: atom_id res chain seq x y z
N MET A 1 6.34 8.46 6.81
CA MET A 1 6.36 7.00 6.55
C MET A 1 7.42 6.28 7.38
N GLU A 2 8.51 6.97 7.70
CA GLU A 2 9.69 6.53 8.43
C GLU A 2 9.32 5.91 9.79
N ILE A 3 8.40 6.55 10.54
CA ILE A 3 7.89 6.00 11.82
C ILE A 3 7.25 4.62 11.63
N TRP A 4 6.45 4.42 10.58
CA TRP A 4 5.79 3.14 10.32
C TRP A 4 6.81 2.05 9.96
N ALA A 5 7.82 2.38 9.18
CA ALA A 5 8.90 1.46 8.85
C ALA A 5 9.72 1.08 10.10
N GLN A 6 10.03 2.05 10.97
CA GLN A 6 10.72 1.80 12.22
C GLN A 6 9.91 0.89 13.14
N LEU A 7 8.59 1.11 13.29
CA LEU A 7 7.72 0.23 14.07
C LEU A 7 7.73 -1.22 13.57
N ILE A 8 7.78 -1.42 12.25
CA ILE A 8 7.91 -2.76 11.67
C ILE A 8 9.25 -3.38 12.09
N LEU A 9 10.36 -2.63 11.94
CA LEU A 9 11.69 -3.11 12.30
C LEU A 9 11.81 -3.41 13.80
N ASP A 10 11.30 -2.54 14.66
CA ASP A 10 11.28 -2.73 16.11
C ASP A 10 10.47 -3.99 16.47
N PHE A 11 9.32 -4.20 15.83
CA PHE A 11 8.52 -5.41 16.05
C PHE A 11 9.25 -6.68 15.60
N LEU A 12 9.98 -6.64 14.48
CA LEU A 12 10.82 -7.75 14.06
C LEU A 12 11.94 -8.03 15.07
N ASP A 13 12.60 -6.99 15.58
CA ASP A 13 13.72 -7.10 16.51
C ASP A 13 13.28 -7.55 17.92
N GLU A 14 12.16 -7.03 18.42
CA GLU A 14 11.75 -7.22 19.81
C GLU A 14 10.82 -8.43 19.99
N VAL A 15 9.98 -8.70 19.00
CA VAL A 15 8.92 -9.73 19.10
C VAL A 15 9.22 -10.94 18.24
N ILE A 16 9.46 -10.76 16.93
CA ILE A 16 9.56 -11.90 15.99
C ILE A 16 10.92 -12.62 16.09
N LYS A 17 12.02 -11.87 16.18
CA LYS A 17 13.39 -12.35 16.45
C LYS A 17 13.88 -13.47 15.52
N ARG A 18 13.39 -13.50 14.28
CA ARG A 18 13.80 -14.46 13.25
C ARG A 18 13.64 -13.87 11.83
N PRO A 19 14.34 -14.41 10.83
CA PRO A 19 14.12 -14.05 9.43
C PRO A 19 12.64 -14.12 9.07
N THR A 20 12.13 -13.04 8.48
CA THR A 20 10.70 -12.79 8.27
C THR A 20 10.45 -12.22 6.89
N VAL A 21 9.38 -12.66 6.26
CA VAL A 21 8.86 -12.07 5.03
C VAL A 21 7.84 -11.00 5.40
N LEU A 22 8.01 -9.79 4.85
CA LEU A 22 7.05 -8.71 5.03
C LEU A 22 6.06 -8.70 3.85
N ILE A 23 4.78 -8.65 4.15
CA ILE A 23 3.70 -8.58 3.16
C ILE A 23 2.90 -7.31 3.41
N GLY A 24 2.81 -6.45 2.40
CA GLY A 24 2.07 -5.20 2.48
C GLY A 24 1.13 -5.03 1.30
N ASN A 25 0.09 -4.22 1.48
CA ASN A 25 -0.76 -3.71 0.40
C ASN A 25 -0.72 -2.18 0.38
N SER A 26 -0.68 -1.56 -0.81
CA SER A 26 -0.76 -0.10 -0.96
C SER A 26 0.31 0.63 -0.15
N VAL A 27 -0.07 1.54 0.76
CA VAL A 27 0.84 2.24 1.69
C VAL A 27 1.57 1.27 2.63
N GLY A 28 0.95 0.15 2.99
CA GLY A 28 1.61 -0.92 3.75
C GLY A 28 2.75 -1.57 2.97
N SER A 29 2.62 -1.73 1.65
CA SER A 29 3.72 -2.17 0.79
C SER A 29 4.87 -1.18 0.83
N LEU A 30 4.58 0.13 0.76
CA LEU A 30 5.59 1.17 0.85
C LEU A 30 6.31 1.16 2.21
N ALA A 31 5.58 0.96 3.31
CA ALA A 31 6.18 0.80 4.63
C ALA A 31 7.15 -0.40 4.67
N CYS A 32 6.77 -1.52 4.04
CA CYS A 32 7.64 -2.70 3.92
C CYS A 32 8.89 -2.42 3.07
N VAL A 33 8.75 -1.68 1.96
CA VAL A 33 9.89 -1.26 1.12
C VAL A 33 10.86 -0.38 1.89
N ILE A 34 10.36 0.62 2.63
CA ILE A 34 11.19 1.50 3.46
C ILE A 34 11.90 0.66 4.53
N ALA A 35 11.16 -0.15 5.29
CA ALA A 35 11.71 -1.01 6.33
C ALA A 35 12.80 -1.95 5.80
N ALA A 36 12.57 -2.60 4.65
CA ALA A 36 13.58 -3.45 4.03
C ALA A 36 14.81 -2.68 3.55
N SER A 37 14.64 -1.48 3.01
CA SER A 37 15.76 -0.63 2.55
C SER A 37 16.63 -0.09 3.70
N GLU A 38 16.05 0.00 4.91
CA GLU A 38 16.71 0.47 6.13
C GLU A 38 17.16 -0.69 7.04
N SER A 39 16.76 -1.93 6.73
CA SER A 39 17.08 -3.11 7.54
C SER A 39 18.59 -3.40 7.48
N THR A 40 19.24 -3.34 8.64
CA THR A 40 20.68 -3.60 8.77
C THR A 40 21.00 -4.95 9.40
N ARG A 41 20.00 -5.60 10.03
CA ARG A 41 20.18 -6.82 10.83
C ARG A 41 19.86 -8.11 10.09
N GLY A 42 19.41 -8.02 8.83
CA GLY A 42 19.07 -9.17 8.00
C GLY A 42 17.81 -9.94 8.45
N LEU A 43 16.96 -9.34 9.29
CA LEU A 43 15.70 -9.96 9.72
C LEU A 43 14.62 -9.95 8.63
N VAL A 44 14.72 -9.05 7.63
CA VAL A 44 13.82 -9.06 6.47
C VAL A 44 14.40 -9.98 5.41
N GLN A 45 13.77 -11.13 5.20
CA GLN A 45 14.25 -12.16 4.28
C GLN A 45 13.60 -12.09 2.89
N GLY A 46 12.43 -11.46 2.79
CA GLY A 46 11.73 -11.27 1.54
C GLY A 46 10.61 -10.25 1.66
N LEU A 47 10.16 -9.75 0.51
CA LEU A 47 9.05 -8.81 0.42
C LEU A 47 7.95 -9.36 -0.49
N VAL A 48 6.70 -9.14 -0.11
CA VAL A 48 5.54 -9.31 -0.97
C VAL A 48 4.79 -7.99 -1.02
N LEU A 49 4.70 -7.42 -2.22
CA LEU A 49 4.10 -6.11 -2.47
C LEU A 49 2.81 -6.29 -3.26
N LEU A 50 1.68 -5.97 -2.64
CA LEU A 50 0.36 -6.02 -3.29
C LEU A 50 -0.02 -4.59 -3.69
N ASN A 51 -0.13 -4.29 -4.99
CA ASN A 51 -0.48 -2.94 -5.48
C ASN A 51 0.25 -1.80 -4.75
N CYS A 52 1.59 -1.77 -4.84
CA CYS A 52 2.40 -0.89 -4.01
C CYS A 52 2.13 0.59 -4.29
N ALA A 53 1.93 1.39 -3.24
CA ALA A 53 1.79 2.84 -3.39
C ALA A 53 3.14 3.50 -3.75
N GLY A 54 3.09 4.56 -4.55
CA GLY A 54 4.25 5.43 -4.82
C GLY A 54 4.57 6.41 -3.70
N GLY A 55 3.65 6.56 -2.74
CA GLY A 55 3.74 7.43 -1.57
C GLY A 55 2.47 7.35 -0.75
N MET A 56 2.50 7.90 0.47
CA MET A 56 1.38 7.88 1.41
C MET A 56 0.17 8.72 0.92
N ASN A 57 0.40 9.75 0.10
CA ASN A 57 -0.64 10.63 -0.41
C ASN A 57 -0.27 11.23 -1.77
N ASN A 58 -1.20 12.01 -2.34
CA ASN A 58 -1.13 12.57 -3.69
C ASN A 58 0.10 13.45 -3.96
N LYS A 59 0.82 13.89 -2.92
CA LYS A 59 2.07 14.66 -3.06
C LYS A 59 3.22 13.83 -3.66
N ALA A 60 3.12 12.51 -3.64
CA ALA A 60 4.10 11.63 -4.29
C ALA A 60 3.94 11.55 -5.81
N ILE A 61 2.79 11.96 -6.34
CA ILE A 61 2.50 11.85 -7.77
C ILE A 61 2.91 13.15 -8.46
N VAL A 62 4.20 13.27 -8.77
CA VAL A 62 4.77 14.48 -9.38
C VAL A 62 5.01 14.38 -10.89
N ASP A 63 4.93 13.18 -11.49
CA ASP A 63 5.35 12.96 -12.88
C ASP A 63 4.27 12.47 -13.86
N ASP A 64 2.99 12.51 -13.49
CA ASP A 64 1.89 12.36 -14.46
C ASP A 64 1.39 13.73 -14.94
N TRP A 65 1.50 13.99 -16.25
CA TRP A 65 1.03 15.24 -16.87
C TRP A 65 -0.47 15.49 -16.66
N ARG A 66 -1.28 14.42 -16.53
CA ARG A 66 -2.72 14.49 -16.27
C ARG A 66 -3.01 15.06 -14.88
N ILE A 67 -2.11 14.82 -13.92
CA ILE A 67 -2.22 15.25 -12.53
C ILE A 67 -1.60 16.63 -12.34
N LYS A 68 -0.59 17.00 -13.15
CA LYS A 68 0.01 18.34 -13.14
C LYS A 68 -1.01 19.46 -13.33
N LEU A 69 -2.05 19.24 -14.15
CA LEU A 69 -3.14 20.19 -14.37
C LEU A 69 -4.04 20.39 -13.13
N LEU A 70 -4.10 19.40 -12.25
CA LEU A 70 -4.94 19.39 -11.05
C LEU A 70 -4.16 19.80 -9.78
N LEU A 71 -2.85 20.03 -9.86
CA LEU A 71 -2.02 20.39 -8.70
C LEU A 71 -2.54 21.58 -7.87
N PRO A 72 -3.02 22.69 -8.46
CA PRO A 72 -3.57 23.80 -7.68
C PRO A 72 -4.83 23.39 -6.88
N LEU A 73 -5.64 22.50 -7.45
CA LEU A 73 -6.83 21.94 -6.80
C LEU A 73 -6.46 20.97 -5.68
N LEU A 74 -5.43 20.14 -5.88
CA LEU A 74 -4.90 19.24 -4.86
C LEU A 74 -4.30 20.01 -3.68
N TRP A 75 -3.56 21.09 -3.94
CA TRP A 75 -3.03 21.96 -2.87
C TRP A 75 -4.13 22.69 -2.11
N LEU A 76 -5.20 23.12 -2.80
CA LEU A 76 -6.37 23.69 -2.14
C LEU A 76 -7.08 22.63 -1.28
N PHE A 77 -7.22 21.40 -1.78
CA PHE A 77 -7.78 20.28 -1.02
C PHE A 77 -6.93 19.96 0.22
N ASP A 78 -5.61 19.92 0.10
CA ASP A 78 -4.68 19.77 1.23
C ASP A 78 -4.83 20.92 2.25
N LEU A 79 -4.96 22.15 1.78
CA LEU A 79 -5.14 23.34 2.63
C LEU A 79 -6.46 23.26 3.41
N LEU A 80 -7.54 22.83 2.75
CA LEU A 80 -8.83 22.63 3.39
C LEU A 80 -8.76 21.49 4.41
N LEU A 81 -8.07 20.39 4.13
CA LEU A 81 -7.89 19.29 5.07
C LEU A 81 -6.94 19.59 6.24
N LYS A 82 -6.13 20.64 6.15
CA LYS A 82 -5.43 21.19 7.32
C LYS A 82 -6.38 21.85 8.32
N GLN A 83 -7.60 22.23 7.91
CA GLN A 83 -8.61 22.76 8.82
C GLN A 83 -9.32 21.60 9.52
N ARG A 84 -9.12 21.47 10.84
CA ARG A 84 -9.60 20.32 11.63
C ARG A 84 -11.11 20.06 11.49
N TRP A 85 -11.92 21.11 11.37
CA TRP A 85 -13.37 20.97 11.20
C TRP A 85 -13.77 20.41 9.82
N ILE A 86 -13.07 20.78 8.74
CA ILE A 86 -13.29 20.25 7.39
C ILE A 86 -12.85 18.79 7.37
N ALA A 87 -11.67 18.49 7.91
CA ALA A 87 -11.17 17.13 8.01
C ALA A 87 -12.10 16.24 8.84
N SER A 88 -12.61 16.73 9.97
CA SER A 88 -13.61 16.02 10.78
C SER A 88 -14.87 15.74 9.99
N ALA A 89 -15.44 16.74 9.32
CA ALA A 89 -16.66 16.56 8.53
C ALA A 89 -16.46 15.56 7.37
N LEU A 90 -15.31 15.60 6.70
CA LEU A 90 -14.97 14.63 5.66
C LEU A 90 -14.79 13.23 6.25
N PHE A 91 -14.03 13.10 7.33
CA PHE A 91 -13.76 11.83 8.00
C PHE A 91 -15.06 11.18 8.50
N ASP A 92 -15.92 11.95 9.15
CA ASP A 92 -17.23 11.50 9.62
C ASP A 92 -18.17 11.10 8.48
N ARG A 93 -17.99 11.67 7.29
CA ARG A 93 -18.70 11.23 6.09
C ARG A 93 -18.12 9.94 5.55
N VAL A 94 -16.80 9.87 5.38
CA VAL A 94 -16.09 8.70 4.83
C VAL A 94 -16.36 7.47 5.68
N LYS A 95 -16.29 7.58 7.01
CA LYS A 95 -16.49 6.44 7.93
C LYS A 95 -17.94 5.94 8.02
N ARG A 96 -18.91 6.56 7.33
CA ARG A 96 -20.28 6.04 7.28
C ARG A 96 -20.32 4.75 6.48
N ARG A 97 -21.06 3.76 6.98
CA ARG A 97 -21.18 2.42 6.39
C ARG A 97 -21.44 2.46 4.88
N GLU A 98 -22.42 3.25 4.44
CA GLU A 98 -22.79 3.39 3.03
C GLU A 98 -21.64 3.95 2.17
N ASN A 99 -20.91 4.94 2.68
CA ASN A 99 -19.79 5.53 1.95
C ASN A 99 -18.59 4.58 1.91
N LEU A 100 -18.28 3.88 3.00
CA LEU A 100 -17.27 2.83 3.02
C LEU A 100 -17.61 1.73 2.01
N ASN A 101 -18.86 1.25 2.00
CA ASN A 101 -19.33 0.28 1.02
C ASN A 101 -19.11 0.78 -0.42
N ASN A 102 -19.52 2.01 -0.74
CA ASN A 102 -19.34 2.58 -2.07
C ASN A 102 -17.85 2.73 -2.45
N ILE A 103 -17.00 3.11 -1.51
CA ILE A 103 -15.55 3.20 -1.73
C ILE A 103 -14.97 1.80 -1.98
N LEU A 104 -15.28 0.81 -1.14
CA LEU A 104 -14.81 -0.57 -1.30
C LEU A 104 -15.31 -1.17 -2.63
N LEU A 105 -16.59 -1.00 -2.95
CA LEU A 105 -17.15 -1.38 -4.25
C LEU A 105 -16.49 -0.65 -5.42
N SER A 106 -15.89 0.52 -5.23
CA SER A 106 -15.15 1.19 -6.30
C SER A 106 -13.75 0.61 -6.53
N VAL A 107 -13.12 0.05 -5.48
CA VAL A 107 -11.71 -0.41 -5.54
C VAL A 107 -11.53 -1.91 -5.66
N TYR A 108 -12.52 -2.73 -5.31
CA TYR A 108 -12.47 -4.18 -5.44
C TYR A 108 -12.85 -4.62 -6.87
N GLY A 109 -12.13 -5.56 -7.48
CA GLY A 109 -12.52 -6.20 -8.72
C GLY A 109 -13.71 -7.15 -8.50
N ASN A 110 -13.60 -8.03 -7.50
CA ASN A 110 -14.67 -8.90 -7.03
C ASN A 110 -15.59 -8.18 -6.05
N LYS A 111 -16.66 -7.58 -6.58
CA LYS A 111 -17.65 -6.89 -5.77
C LYS A 111 -18.35 -7.79 -4.74
N LYS A 112 -18.33 -9.12 -4.92
CA LYS A 112 -18.92 -10.07 -3.96
C LYS A 112 -18.10 -10.21 -2.68
N SER A 113 -16.82 -9.86 -2.70
CA SER A 113 -15.97 -9.84 -1.50
C SER A 113 -16.25 -8.63 -0.61
N VAL A 114 -16.98 -7.62 -1.13
CA VAL A 114 -17.40 -6.48 -0.32
C VAL A 114 -18.68 -6.85 0.44
N ASP A 115 -18.48 -7.45 1.61
CA ASP A 115 -19.55 -7.86 2.50
C ASP A 115 -19.66 -6.99 3.76
N ASP A 116 -20.64 -7.31 4.60
CA ASP A 116 -20.93 -6.56 5.80
C ASP A 116 -19.82 -6.65 6.85
N ASP A 117 -19.08 -7.75 6.88
CA ASP A 117 -17.98 -8.03 7.80
C ASP A 117 -16.75 -7.19 7.42
N LEU A 118 -16.40 -7.13 6.13
CA LEU A 118 -15.33 -6.27 5.64
C LEU A 118 -15.59 -4.80 5.98
N ILE A 119 -16.82 -4.33 5.76
CA ILE A 119 -17.19 -2.95 6.09
C ILE A 119 -17.03 -2.71 7.59
N GLU A 120 -17.42 -3.65 8.45
CA GLU A 120 -17.26 -3.52 9.89
C GLU A 120 -15.78 -3.49 10.31
N ILE A 121 -14.95 -4.37 9.74
CA ILE A 121 -13.49 -4.42 10.01
C ILE A 121 -12.83 -3.08 9.70
N ILE A 122 -13.20 -2.43 8.60
CA ILE A 122 -12.67 -1.11 8.23
C ILE A 122 -13.28 0.02 9.07
N GLN A 123 -14.58 -0.08 9.39
CA GLN A 123 -15.29 0.97 10.11
C GLN A 123 -14.90 1.03 11.59
N ARG A 124 -14.66 -0.11 12.23
CA ARG A 124 -14.35 -0.21 13.67
C ARG A 124 -13.17 0.69 14.09
N PRO A 125 -11.96 0.59 13.51
CA PRO A 125 -10.84 1.45 13.88
C PRO A 125 -11.08 2.94 13.56
N ALA A 126 -11.97 3.26 12.60
CA ALA A 126 -12.32 4.64 12.30
C ALA A 126 -13.18 5.31 13.39
N ASN A 127 -13.70 4.52 14.34
CA ASN A 127 -14.46 5.00 15.50
C ASN A 127 -13.62 5.08 16.79
N ASP A 128 -12.37 4.62 16.76
CA ASP A 128 -11.49 4.67 17.92
C ASP A 128 -10.99 6.09 18.22
N GLU A 129 -10.62 6.32 19.47
CA GLU A 129 -9.99 7.57 19.88
C GLU A 129 -8.71 7.82 19.08
N GLY A 130 -8.54 9.03 18.55
CA GLY A 130 -7.38 9.40 17.73
C GLY A 130 -7.47 9.01 16.24
N ALA A 131 -8.53 8.30 15.80
CA ALA A 131 -8.67 7.90 14.40
C ALA A 131 -8.72 9.08 13.41
N LEU A 132 -9.38 10.18 13.79
CA LEU A 132 -9.37 11.41 13.00
C LEU A 132 -7.97 12.00 12.87
N ASP A 133 -7.20 12.03 13.96
CA ASP A 133 -5.85 12.60 13.95
C ASP A 133 -4.91 11.72 13.11
N ALA A 134 -5.06 10.39 13.15
CA ALA A 134 -4.37 9.46 12.26
C ALA A 134 -4.74 9.70 10.79
N PHE A 135 -6.03 9.85 10.46
CA PHE A 135 -6.49 10.17 9.11
C PHE A 135 -5.91 11.49 8.58
N VAL A 136 -5.96 12.55 9.39
CA VAL A 136 -5.37 13.86 9.06
C VAL A 136 -3.87 13.73 8.83
N SER A 137 -3.17 12.98 9.68
CA SER A 137 -1.73 12.74 9.55
C SER A 137 -1.38 12.05 8.22
N VAL A 138 -2.14 11.03 7.81
CA VAL A 138 -1.95 10.33 6.53
C VAL A 138 -2.13 11.26 5.33
N VAL A 139 -3.21 12.05 5.33
CA VAL A 139 -3.53 12.90 4.18
C VAL A 139 -2.62 14.13 4.10
N THR A 140 -2.33 14.77 5.23
CA THR A 140 -1.59 16.04 5.25
C THR A 140 -0.09 15.86 5.42
N GLY A 141 0.35 14.73 5.95
CA GLY A 141 1.76 14.43 6.24
C GLY A 141 2.65 14.32 4.99
N PRO A 142 3.97 14.19 5.20
CA PRO A 142 4.91 13.94 4.12
C PRO A 142 4.61 12.57 3.48
N PRO A 143 4.69 12.45 2.14
CA PRO A 143 4.34 11.21 1.44
C PRO A 143 5.28 10.04 1.74
N GLY A 144 6.43 10.29 2.38
CA GLY A 144 7.50 9.31 2.55
C GLY A 144 8.41 9.21 1.33
N SER A 145 9.48 8.43 1.49
CA SER A 145 10.42 8.16 0.41
C SER A 145 9.77 7.35 -0.71
N ASN A 146 10.07 7.74 -1.95
CA ASN A 146 9.50 7.12 -3.15
C ASN A 146 10.11 5.72 -3.37
N PRO A 147 9.30 4.67 -3.64
CA PRO A 147 9.83 3.32 -3.86
C PRO A 147 10.85 3.26 -5.01
N VAL A 148 10.76 4.15 -6.01
CA VAL A 148 11.71 4.23 -7.14
C VAL A 148 13.16 4.43 -6.69
N SER A 149 13.39 5.20 -5.62
CA SER A 149 14.74 5.43 -5.09
C SER A 149 15.20 4.36 -4.10
N LEU A 150 14.27 3.55 -3.60
CA LEU A 150 14.52 2.56 -2.54
C LEU A 150 14.72 1.16 -3.10
N MET A 151 13.92 0.73 -4.08
CA MET A 151 13.97 -0.61 -4.66
C MET A 151 15.37 -1.00 -5.17
N PRO A 152 16.20 -0.11 -5.79
CA PRO A 152 17.57 -0.46 -6.19
C PRO A 152 18.50 -0.85 -5.04
N LYS A 153 18.15 -0.52 -3.79
CA LYS A 153 18.92 -0.86 -2.58
C LYS A 153 18.53 -2.22 -2.00
N ILE A 154 17.45 -2.83 -2.48
CA ILE A 154 16.86 -4.05 -1.92
C ILE A 154 17.35 -5.27 -2.71
N ALA A 155 18.25 -6.03 -2.12
CA ALA A 155 18.82 -7.24 -2.74
C ALA A 155 18.08 -8.54 -2.40
N ILE A 156 17.20 -8.52 -1.39
CA ILE A 156 16.41 -9.69 -0.99
C ILE A 156 15.35 -10.04 -2.04
N PRO A 157 14.85 -11.29 -2.07
CA PRO A 157 13.75 -11.67 -2.96
C PRO A 157 12.50 -10.79 -2.75
N VAL A 158 11.89 -10.36 -3.87
CA VAL A 158 10.66 -9.57 -3.88
C VAL A 158 9.63 -10.20 -4.82
N LEU A 159 8.43 -10.42 -4.32
CA LEU A 159 7.24 -10.76 -5.11
C LEU A 159 6.35 -9.54 -5.21
N VAL A 160 6.00 -9.15 -6.43
CA VAL A 160 5.03 -8.08 -6.69
C VAL A 160 3.78 -8.72 -7.30
N LEU A 161 2.63 -8.51 -6.66
CA LEU A 161 1.34 -8.94 -7.20
C LEU A 161 0.48 -7.70 -7.44
N TRP A 162 0.00 -7.56 -8.68
CA TRP A 162 -0.69 -6.35 -9.10
C TRP A 162 -2.05 -6.67 -9.72
N GLY A 163 -3.11 -6.05 -9.24
CA GLY A 163 -4.44 -6.17 -9.83
C GLY A 163 -4.57 -5.34 -11.09
N ASP A 164 -5.01 -5.95 -12.20
CA ASP A 164 -5.18 -5.23 -13.48
C ASP A 164 -6.35 -4.24 -13.47
N GLN A 165 -7.28 -4.35 -12.51
CA GLN A 165 -8.41 -3.45 -12.30
C GLN A 165 -8.23 -2.51 -11.11
N ASP A 166 -7.02 -2.34 -10.60
CA ASP A 166 -6.74 -1.38 -9.51
C ASP A 166 -6.95 0.07 -9.97
N PRO A 167 -7.96 0.81 -9.44
CA PRO A 167 -8.21 2.18 -9.84
C PRO A 167 -7.33 3.20 -9.09
N PHE A 168 -6.69 2.81 -7.99
CA PHE A 168 -5.90 3.70 -7.12
C PHE A 168 -4.43 3.70 -7.53
N THR A 169 -3.88 2.53 -7.84
CA THR A 169 -2.53 2.39 -8.39
C THR A 169 -2.58 1.66 -9.72
N PRO A 170 -3.10 2.31 -10.79
CA PRO A 170 -3.28 1.64 -12.07
C PRO A 170 -1.94 1.18 -12.65
N LEU A 171 -1.93 -0.02 -13.23
CA LEU A 171 -0.73 -0.65 -13.77
C LEU A 171 -0.06 0.19 -14.86
N ASP A 172 -0.83 0.94 -15.65
CA ASP A 172 -0.35 1.84 -16.70
C ASP A 172 0.04 3.24 -16.18
N GLY A 173 -0.16 3.51 -14.89
CA GLY A 173 0.30 4.71 -14.20
C GLY A 173 1.81 4.70 -13.92
N PRO A 174 2.39 5.80 -13.41
CA PRO A 174 3.84 5.90 -13.21
C PRO A 174 4.43 4.82 -12.30
N VAL A 175 3.76 4.53 -11.18
CA VAL A 175 4.22 3.54 -10.19
C VAL A 175 4.05 2.12 -10.73
N GLY A 176 2.90 1.81 -11.33
CA GLY A 176 2.64 0.51 -11.96
C GLY A 176 3.64 0.20 -13.08
N LYS A 177 3.92 1.17 -13.96
CA LYS A 177 4.95 1.06 -15.01
C LYS A 177 6.35 0.82 -14.44
N TYR A 178 6.69 1.54 -13.37
CA TYR A 178 7.97 1.33 -12.69
C TYR A 178 8.11 -0.11 -12.19
N PHE A 179 7.18 -0.59 -11.36
CA PHE A 179 7.23 -1.96 -10.85
C PHE A 179 7.18 -3.00 -11.98
N SER A 180 6.40 -2.77 -13.04
CA SER A 180 6.34 -3.63 -14.23
C SER A 180 7.67 -3.75 -14.97
N SER A 181 8.53 -2.72 -14.90
CA SER A 181 9.85 -2.74 -15.53
C SER A 181 10.91 -3.49 -14.72
N LEU A 182 10.73 -3.62 -13.40
CA LEU A 182 11.75 -4.14 -12.49
C LEU A 182 12.19 -5.58 -12.76
N PRO A 183 11.32 -6.56 -13.07
CA PRO A 183 11.75 -7.94 -13.32
C PRO A 183 12.72 -8.09 -14.50
N SER A 184 12.70 -7.15 -15.46
CA SER A 184 13.64 -7.13 -16.59
C SER A 184 15.02 -6.57 -16.22
N GLN A 185 15.12 -5.88 -15.08
CA GLN A 185 16.31 -5.18 -14.61
C GLN A 185 16.97 -5.88 -13.41
N LEU A 186 16.16 -6.51 -12.54
CA LEU A 186 16.57 -7.06 -11.26
C LEU A 186 16.06 -8.49 -11.12
N SER A 187 16.97 -9.45 -11.02
CA SER A 187 16.66 -10.88 -10.99
C SER A 187 16.04 -11.36 -9.68
N ASN A 188 16.16 -10.58 -8.59
CA ASN A 188 15.54 -10.87 -7.29
C ASN A 188 14.05 -10.50 -7.26
N ILE A 189 13.49 -9.92 -8.31
CA ILE A 189 12.12 -9.41 -8.36
C ILE A 189 11.29 -10.24 -9.35
N SER A 190 10.19 -10.80 -8.88
CA SER A 190 9.15 -11.42 -9.71
C SER A 190 7.88 -10.59 -9.64
N LEU A 191 7.22 -10.36 -10.78
CA LEU A 191 5.95 -9.64 -10.84
C LEU A 191 4.89 -10.48 -11.55
N TYR A 192 3.70 -10.54 -10.97
CA TYR A 192 2.52 -11.15 -11.59
C TYR A 192 1.36 -10.18 -11.57
N VAL A 193 0.73 -10.00 -12.72
CA VAL A 193 -0.53 -9.27 -12.85
C VAL A 193 -1.67 -10.27 -12.67
N LEU A 194 -2.65 -9.90 -11.85
CA LEU A 194 -3.80 -10.72 -11.49
C LEU A 194 -5.04 -10.18 -12.21
N GLU A 195 -5.64 -11.00 -13.06
CA GLU A 195 -6.78 -10.63 -13.90
C GLU A 195 -8.07 -10.49 -13.08
N GLY A 196 -8.81 -9.40 -13.31
CA GLY A 196 -10.06 -9.09 -12.64
C GLY A 196 -9.90 -8.72 -11.16
N VAL A 197 -8.68 -8.35 -10.74
CA VAL A 197 -8.36 -8.00 -9.35
C VAL A 197 -8.18 -6.49 -9.20
N GLY A 198 -8.78 -5.93 -8.16
CA GLY A 198 -8.72 -4.52 -7.80
C GLY A 198 -7.58 -4.19 -6.83
N HIS A 199 -7.81 -3.20 -5.96
CA HIS A 199 -6.78 -2.58 -5.13
C HIS A 199 -6.29 -3.43 -3.94
N CYS A 200 -7.11 -4.37 -3.46
CA CYS A 200 -6.80 -5.21 -2.29
C CYS A 200 -6.71 -6.71 -2.66
N PRO A 201 -5.68 -7.16 -3.41
CA PRO A 201 -5.64 -8.50 -4.00
C PRO A 201 -5.87 -9.66 -3.02
N HIS A 202 -5.35 -9.53 -1.80
CA HIS A 202 -5.39 -10.55 -0.76
C HIS A 202 -6.80 -10.82 -0.22
N ASP A 203 -7.70 -9.85 -0.33
CA ASP A 203 -9.10 -9.99 0.10
C ASP A 203 -10.05 -10.14 -1.11
N ASP A 204 -9.71 -9.46 -2.21
CA ASP A 204 -10.47 -9.47 -3.45
C ASP A 204 -10.52 -10.88 -4.10
N ARG A 205 -9.33 -11.47 -4.31
CA ARG A 205 -9.13 -12.79 -4.94
C ARG A 205 -7.98 -13.54 -4.25
N PRO A 206 -8.15 -13.97 -2.98
CA PRO A 206 -7.11 -14.64 -2.20
C PRO A 206 -6.54 -15.88 -2.91
N GLU A 207 -7.36 -16.59 -3.68
CA GLU A 207 -6.95 -17.76 -4.45
C GLU A 207 -5.87 -17.45 -5.48
N LEU A 208 -5.99 -16.31 -6.19
CA LEU A 208 -5.01 -15.89 -7.20
C LEU A 208 -3.72 -15.41 -6.54
N VAL A 209 -3.83 -14.75 -5.37
CA VAL A 209 -2.67 -14.36 -4.56
C VAL A 209 -1.93 -15.60 -4.07
N HIS A 210 -2.64 -16.56 -3.48
CA HIS A 210 -2.03 -17.79 -2.94
C HIS A 210 -1.37 -18.65 -4.02
N GLU A 211 -1.94 -18.70 -5.23
CA GLU A 211 -1.35 -19.42 -6.37
C GLU A 211 0.07 -18.96 -6.68
N LYS A 212 0.36 -17.65 -6.52
CA LYS A 212 1.71 -17.10 -6.76
C LYS A 212 2.55 -17.02 -5.49
N LEU A 213 1.92 -16.70 -4.36
CA LEU A 213 2.59 -16.49 -3.08
C LEU A 213 3.18 -17.78 -2.50
N LEU A 214 2.41 -18.87 -2.44
CA LEU A 214 2.84 -20.08 -1.74
C LEU A 214 4.05 -20.76 -2.42
N PRO A 215 4.09 -20.90 -3.76
CA PRO A 215 5.29 -21.42 -4.43
C PRO A 215 6.50 -20.50 -4.24
N TRP A 216 6.30 -19.18 -4.30
CA TRP A 216 7.38 -18.21 -4.08
C TRP A 216 7.96 -18.32 -2.68
N LEU A 217 7.12 -18.39 -1.64
CA LEU A 217 7.56 -18.60 -0.25
C LEU A 217 8.34 -19.91 -0.10
N SER A 218 7.90 -20.97 -0.77
CA SER A 218 8.56 -22.28 -0.74
C SER A 218 9.93 -22.29 -1.43
N SER A 219 10.18 -21.32 -2.32
CA SER A 219 11.45 -21.16 -3.04
C SER A 219 12.50 -20.37 -2.25
N LEU A 220 12.10 -19.68 -1.18
CA LEU A 220 13.02 -18.90 -0.35
C LEU A 220 14.00 -19.82 0.39
N PRO A 221 15.22 -19.34 0.70
CA PRO A 221 16.14 -20.07 1.55
C PRO A 221 15.47 -20.43 2.87
N ARG A 222 15.65 -21.66 3.36
CA ARG A 222 15.19 -21.98 4.72
C ARG A 222 16.11 -21.27 5.73
N PRO A 223 15.56 -20.69 6.80
CA PRO A 223 16.36 -20.14 7.89
C PRO A 223 17.19 -21.22 8.59
#